data_AF-A0AAU1Q7F1-F1
#
_entry.id   AF-A0AAU1Q7F1-F1
#
_cell.length_a   1.000
_cell.length_b   1.000
_cell.length_c   1.000
_cell.angle_alpha   90.00
_cell.angle_beta   90.00
_cell.angle_gamma   90.00
#
_symmetry.space_group_name_H-M   'P 1'
#
loop_
_entity.id
_entity.type
_entity.pdbx_description
1 polymer ?
#
loop_
_entity_poly.entity_id
_entity_poly.type
_entity_poly.pdbx_seq_one_letter_code
_entity_poly.pdbx_strand_id
1 'polypeptide(L)'
;MSLEEHRPPAPEVDLFTAAGMSVAAQWGAALGGPEKLEVSLKALEPVLKREHQMRLRQLDIQAAAAERREAAEEAASARQQAAEEAAAARQQAALQADAERAAREAIEKRHHTYRMATLLVGMAASISMLGSGIYVAPDNPWLAAGLCGPSMLALVKIFVLKRSDEADMRASERTAREAANVGAQPPGGPPVP
;
A
#
# COMPACT_ATOMS: atom_id res chain seq x y z
N MET A 1 -3.50 8.60 -77.01
CA MET A 1 -4.07 8.28 -75.69
C MET A 1 -5.54 8.63 -75.75
N SER A 2 -6.37 7.63 -76.00
CA SER A 2 -7.82 7.78 -76.18
C SER A 2 -8.48 7.79 -74.80
N LEU A 3 -9.31 8.80 -74.55
CA LEU A 3 -10.21 8.84 -73.41
C LEU A 3 -11.32 7.82 -73.68
N GLU A 4 -11.20 6.62 -73.11
CA GLU A 4 -12.32 5.69 -73.04
C GLU A 4 -13.42 6.33 -72.18
N GLU A 5 -14.50 6.68 -72.85
CA GLU A 5 -15.72 7.22 -72.29
C GLU A 5 -16.36 6.15 -71.37
N HIS A 6 -16.09 6.28 -70.08
CA HIS A 6 -16.60 5.40 -69.03
C HIS A 6 -18.11 5.58 -68.89
N ARG A 7 -18.87 4.81 -69.68
CA ARG A 7 -20.32 4.73 -69.57
C ARG A 7 -20.68 4.04 -68.24
N PRO A 8 -21.39 4.70 -67.32
CA PRO A 8 -21.82 4.05 -66.08
C PRO A 8 -22.68 2.83 -66.42
N PRO A 9 -22.51 1.70 -65.71
CA PRO A 9 -23.34 0.52 -65.92
C PRO A 9 -24.82 0.91 -65.75
N ALA A 10 -25.67 0.38 -66.62
CA ALA A 10 -27.11 0.59 -66.51
C ALA A 10 -27.56 0.16 -65.10
N PRO A 11 -28.48 0.90 -64.46
CA PRO A 11 -28.96 0.55 -63.13
C PRO A 11 -29.58 -0.85 -63.21
N GLU A 12 -28.91 -1.80 -62.57
CA GLU A 12 -29.41 -3.16 -62.41
C GLU A 12 -30.71 -3.03 -61.62
N VAL A 13 -31.83 -3.43 -62.23
CA VAL A 13 -33.13 -3.35 -61.58
C VAL A 13 -33.11 -4.39 -60.45
N ASP A 14 -32.89 -3.90 -59.23
CA ASP A 14 -32.70 -4.71 -58.05
C ASP A 14 -33.89 -5.66 -57.86
N LEU A 15 -33.61 -6.95 -57.65
CA LEU A 15 -34.61 -8.02 -57.61
C LEU A 15 -35.71 -7.73 -56.57
N PHE A 16 -35.33 -7.05 -55.48
CA PHE A 16 -36.25 -6.57 -54.44
C PHE A 16 -37.22 -5.51 -54.95
N THR A 17 -36.78 -4.62 -55.84
CA THR A 17 -37.63 -3.57 -56.42
C THR A 17 -38.63 -4.18 -57.38
N ALA A 18 -38.18 -5.12 -58.23
CA ALA A 18 -39.05 -5.86 -59.15
C ALA A 18 -40.12 -6.69 -58.39
N ALA A 19 -39.71 -7.38 -57.32
CA ALA A 19 -40.63 -8.11 -56.44
C ALA A 19 -41.59 -7.17 -55.67
N GLY A 20 -41.10 -6.03 -55.19
CA GLY A 20 -41.94 -5.02 -54.52
C GLY A 20 -43.02 -4.45 -55.45
N MET A 21 -42.67 -4.15 -56.71
CA MET A 21 -43.63 -3.68 -57.70
C MET A 21 -44.68 -4.73 -58.05
N SER A 22 -44.32 -6.02 -58.14
CA SER A 22 -45.28 -7.09 -58.44
C SER A 22 -46.28 -7.30 -57.31
N VAL A 23 -45.83 -7.20 -56.05
CA VAL A 23 -46.71 -7.23 -54.86
C VAL A 23 -47.61 -6.00 -54.86
N ALA A 24 -47.06 -4.79 -55.06
CA ALA A 24 -47.87 -3.57 -55.11
C ALA A 24 -48.97 -3.65 -56.19
N ALA A 25 -48.65 -4.22 -57.37
CA ALA A 25 -49.62 -4.46 -58.43
C ALA A 25 -50.72 -5.46 -58.01
N GLN A 26 -50.36 -6.57 -57.34
CA GLN A 26 -51.35 -7.53 -56.82
C GLN A 26 -52.29 -6.89 -55.78
N TRP A 27 -51.76 -6.09 -54.85
CA TRP A 27 -52.57 -5.40 -53.86
C TRP A 27 -53.46 -4.32 -54.50
N GLY A 28 -52.95 -3.60 -55.49
CA GLY A 28 -53.74 -2.63 -56.26
C GLY A 28 -54.92 -3.28 -56.99
N ALA A 29 -54.71 -4.47 -57.57
CA ALA A 29 -55.78 -5.24 -58.19
C ALA A 29 -56.80 -5.75 -57.16
N ALA A 30 -56.35 -6.25 -56.01
CA ALA A 30 -57.21 -6.78 -54.95
C ALA A 30 -58.08 -5.70 -54.27
N LEU A 31 -57.57 -4.48 -54.13
CA LEU A 31 -58.27 -3.36 -53.47
C LEU A 31 -59.18 -2.55 -54.40
N GLY A 32 -59.20 -2.86 -55.70
CA GLY A 32 -60.08 -2.21 -56.69
C GLY A 32 -59.47 -0.98 -57.36
N GLY A 33 -58.16 -0.98 -57.58
CA GLY A 33 -57.43 0.05 -58.34
C GLY A 33 -56.36 0.80 -57.52
N PRO A 34 -55.43 1.50 -58.19
CA PRO A 34 -54.31 2.22 -57.55
C PRO A 34 -54.77 3.35 -56.61
N GLU A 35 -55.88 4.02 -56.94
CA GLU A 35 -56.49 5.09 -56.13
C GLU A 35 -56.85 4.60 -54.71
N LYS A 36 -57.42 3.40 -54.59
CA LYS A 36 -57.81 2.81 -53.30
C LYS A 36 -56.60 2.36 -52.48
N LEU A 37 -55.54 1.91 -53.16
CA LEU A 37 -54.27 1.57 -52.52
C LEU A 37 -53.61 2.82 -51.93
N GLU A 38 -53.65 3.95 -52.62
CA GLU A 38 -53.13 5.21 -52.09
C GLU A 38 -53.87 5.68 -50.83
N VAL A 39 -55.21 5.63 -50.84
CA VAL A 39 -56.02 6.00 -49.66
C VAL A 39 -55.75 5.10 -48.47
N SER A 40 -55.60 3.79 -48.71
CA SER A 40 -55.31 2.83 -47.63
C SER A 40 -53.87 2.93 -47.12
N LEU A 41 -52.89 3.26 -47.96
CA LEU A 41 -51.53 3.59 -47.52
C LEU A 41 -51.51 4.85 -46.66
N LYS A 42 -52.18 5.93 -47.09
CA LYS A 42 -52.32 7.17 -46.29
C LYS A 42 -53.00 6.92 -44.95
N ALA A 43 -53.99 6.02 -44.90
CA ALA A 43 -54.64 5.63 -43.64
C ALA A 43 -53.72 4.82 -42.71
N LEU A 44 -52.75 4.08 -43.25
CA LEU A 44 -51.78 3.28 -42.48
C LEU A 44 -50.56 4.08 -41.98
N GLU A 45 -50.20 5.18 -42.64
CA GLU A 45 -49.10 6.08 -42.20
C GLU A 45 -49.08 6.38 -40.69
N PRO A 46 -50.20 6.77 -40.03
CA PRO A 46 -50.17 7.05 -38.60
C PRO A 46 -49.86 5.81 -37.75
N VAL A 47 -50.29 4.63 -38.18
CA VAL A 47 -50.01 3.36 -37.48
C VAL A 47 -48.54 3.00 -37.63
N LEU A 48 -48.02 3.05 -38.86
CA LEU A 48 -46.61 2.78 -39.14
C LEU A 48 -45.69 3.74 -38.38
N LYS A 49 -46.05 5.02 -38.31
CA LYS A 49 -45.29 6.02 -37.54
C LYS A 49 -45.26 5.70 -36.05
N ARG A 50 -46.39 5.30 -35.45
CA ARG A 50 -46.46 4.91 -34.04
C ARG A 50 -45.63 3.66 -33.76
N GLU A 51 -45.74 2.64 -34.62
CA GLU A 51 -44.98 1.40 -34.47
C GLU A 51 -43.47 1.65 -34.60
N HIS A 52 -43.07 2.43 -35.60
CA HIS A 52 -41.67 2.82 -35.79
C HIS A 52 -41.14 3.58 -34.56
N GLN A 53 -41.90 4.54 -34.03
CA GLN A 53 -41.54 5.25 -32.80
C GLN A 53 -41.43 4.31 -31.59
N MET A 54 -42.31 3.32 -31.47
CA MET A 54 -42.20 2.31 -30.41
C MET A 54 -40.95 1.44 -30.57
N ARG A 55 -40.62 1.01 -31.79
CA ARG A 55 -39.40 0.24 -32.06
C ARG A 55 -38.13 1.05 -31.74
N LEU A 56 -38.09 2.33 -32.12
CA LEU A 56 -36.97 3.21 -31.76
C LEU A 56 -36.81 3.31 -30.24
N ARG A 57 -37.89 3.57 -29.50
CA ARG A 57 -37.85 3.61 -28.03
C ARG A 57 -37.40 2.29 -27.41
N GLN A 58 -37.81 1.15 -27.99
CA GLN A 58 -37.36 -0.16 -27.52
C GLN A 58 -35.85 -0.33 -27.73
N LEU A 59 -35.32 0.09 -28.87
CA LEU A 59 -33.87 0.06 -29.14
C LEU A 59 -33.11 0.98 -28.17
N ASP A 60 -33.61 2.17 -27.90
CA ASP A 60 -33.01 3.10 -26.93
C ASP A 60 -32.96 2.49 -25.52
N ILE A 61 -34.04 1.83 -25.09
CA ILE A 61 -34.10 1.13 -23.80
C ILE A 61 -33.10 -0.04 -23.77
N GLN A 62 -32.98 -0.79 -24.87
CA GLN A 62 -32.02 -1.90 -24.97
C GLN A 62 -30.57 -1.40 -24.93
N ALA A 63 -30.26 -0.32 -25.66
CA ALA A 63 -28.94 0.31 -25.65
C ALA A 63 -28.58 0.81 -24.25
N ALA A 64 -29.50 1.54 -23.60
CA ALA A 64 -29.29 2.02 -22.23
C ALA A 64 -29.14 0.87 -21.21
N ALA A 65 -29.82 -0.26 -21.42
CA ALA A 65 -29.67 -1.44 -20.57
C ALA A 65 -28.33 -2.15 -20.79
N ALA A 66 -27.82 -2.19 -22.02
CA ALA A 66 -26.51 -2.74 -22.35
C ALA A 66 -25.39 -1.89 -21.72
N GLU A 67 -25.44 -0.57 -21.87
CA GLU A 67 -24.47 0.36 -21.28
C GLU A 67 -24.42 0.22 -19.74
N ARG A 68 -25.58 0.06 -19.08
CA ARG A 68 -25.63 -0.18 -17.63
C ARG A 68 -25.02 -1.52 -17.21
N ARG A 69 -25.12 -2.55 -18.05
CA ARG A 69 -24.50 -3.86 -17.78
C ARG A 69 -22.99 -3.77 -17.88
N GLU A 70 -22.49 -3.14 -18.94
CA GLU A 70 -21.06 -2.89 -19.13
C GLU A 70 -20.48 -2.07 -17.96
N ALA A 71 -21.14 -0.96 -17.59
CA ALA A 71 -20.73 -0.16 -16.45
C ALA A 71 -20.79 -0.93 -15.11
N ALA A 72 -21.75 -1.85 -14.95
CA ALA A 72 -21.84 -2.69 -13.76
C ALA A 72 -20.73 -3.76 -13.71
N GLU A 73 -20.37 -4.33 -14.85
CA GLU A 73 -19.27 -5.29 -14.99
C GLU A 73 -17.92 -4.62 -14.74
N GLU A 74 -17.70 -3.43 -15.29
CA GLU A 74 -16.52 -2.59 -15.00
C GLU A 74 -16.44 -2.21 -13.52
N ALA A 75 -17.55 -1.79 -12.91
CA ALA A 75 -17.58 -1.50 -11.48
C ALA A 75 -17.33 -2.75 -10.63
N ALA A 76 -17.78 -3.93 -11.07
CA ALA A 76 -17.54 -5.19 -10.38
C ALA A 76 -16.06 -5.62 -10.48
N SER A 77 -15.45 -5.50 -11.65
CA SER A 77 -14.03 -5.84 -11.84
C SER A 77 -13.11 -4.88 -11.09
N ALA A 78 -13.42 -3.57 -11.09
CA ALA A 78 -12.69 -2.58 -10.29
C ALA A 78 -12.76 -2.87 -8.79
N ARG A 79 -13.93 -3.31 -8.29
CA ARG A 79 -14.09 -3.72 -6.88
C ARG A 79 -13.31 -4.98 -6.55
N GLN A 80 -13.25 -5.95 -7.46
CA GLN A 80 -12.46 -7.16 -7.28
C GLN A 80 -10.97 -6.83 -7.21
N GLN A 81 -10.45 -6.02 -8.14
CA GLN A 81 -9.06 -5.55 -8.13
C GLN A 81 -8.73 -4.80 -6.84
N ALA A 82 -9.57 -3.86 -6.42
CA ALA A 82 -9.37 -3.13 -5.17
C ALA A 82 -9.39 -4.05 -3.93
N ALA A 83 -10.22 -5.10 -3.93
CA ALA A 83 -10.26 -6.08 -2.85
C ALA A 83 -8.99 -6.97 -2.81
N GLU A 84 -8.48 -7.37 -3.97
CA GLU A 84 -7.23 -8.13 -4.10
C GLU A 84 -6.02 -7.30 -3.64
N GLU A 85 -5.92 -6.04 -4.07
CA GLU A 85 -4.89 -5.12 -3.63
C GLU A 85 -4.94 -4.89 -2.12
N ALA A 86 -6.14 -4.69 -1.56
CA ALA A 86 -6.33 -4.55 -0.12
C ALA A 86 -5.93 -5.84 0.65
N ALA A 87 -6.19 -7.02 0.09
CA ALA A 87 -5.77 -8.29 0.67
C ALA A 87 -4.23 -8.44 0.63
N ALA A 88 -3.59 -8.10 -0.48
CA ALA A 88 -2.13 -8.11 -0.62
C ALA A 88 -1.46 -7.14 0.36
N ALA A 89 -1.99 -5.92 0.50
CA ALA A 89 -1.49 -4.92 1.45
C ALA A 89 -1.59 -5.42 2.90
N ARG A 90 -2.69 -6.10 3.27
CA ARG A 90 -2.85 -6.70 4.61
C ARG A 90 -1.84 -7.83 4.87
N GLN A 91 -1.57 -8.67 3.87
CA GLN A 91 -0.56 -9.72 3.99
C GLN A 91 0.84 -9.13 4.19
N GLN A 92 1.19 -8.09 3.43
CA GLN A 92 2.48 -7.40 3.59
C GLN A 92 2.59 -6.75 4.98
N ALA A 93 1.54 -6.08 5.46
CA ALA A 93 1.52 -5.49 6.79
C ALA A 93 1.66 -6.54 7.91
N ALA A 94 1.04 -7.71 7.75
CA ALA A 94 1.19 -8.82 8.69
C ALA A 94 2.65 -9.35 8.72
N LEU A 95 3.26 -9.55 7.55
CA LEU A 95 4.67 -9.98 7.46
C LEU A 95 5.63 -8.96 8.09
N GLN A 96 5.38 -7.67 7.89
CA GLN A 96 6.17 -6.60 8.52
C GLN A 96 6.00 -6.60 10.04
N ALA A 97 4.76 -6.73 10.54
CA ALA A 97 4.49 -6.79 11.97
C ALA A 97 5.18 -7.99 12.64
N ASP A 98 5.20 -9.15 11.99
CA ASP A 98 5.88 -10.33 12.52
C ASP A 98 7.41 -10.18 12.47
N ALA A 99 7.96 -9.58 11.40
CA ALA A 99 9.38 -9.25 11.32
C ALA A 99 9.81 -8.26 12.41
N GLU A 100 8.99 -7.24 12.72
CA GLU A 100 9.25 -6.30 13.81
C GLU A 100 9.22 -6.98 15.18
N ARG A 101 8.25 -7.88 15.42
CA ARG A 101 8.19 -8.66 16.68
C ARG A 101 9.43 -9.51 16.85
N ALA A 102 9.83 -10.25 15.80
CA ALA A 102 11.04 -11.06 15.81
C ALA A 102 12.30 -10.23 16.06
N ALA A 103 12.38 -9.02 15.47
CA ALA A 103 13.50 -8.10 15.70
C ALA A 103 13.56 -7.63 17.17
N ARG A 104 12.42 -7.29 17.78
CA ARG A 104 12.36 -6.89 19.20
C ARG A 104 12.79 -8.03 20.13
N GLU A 105 12.27 -9.25 19.89
CA GLU A 105 12.66 -10.42 20.68
C GLU A 105 14.17 -10.73 20.56
N ALA A 106 14.76 -10.55 19.38
CA ALA A 106 16.19 -10.74 19.19
C ALA A 106 17.02 -9.72 19.98
N ILE A 107 16.58 -8.47 20.06
CA ILE A 107 17.23 -7.42 20.86
C ILE A 107 17.11 -7.74 22.36
N GLU A 108 15.95 -8.14 22.84
CA GLU A 108 15.72 -8.50 24.24
C GLU A 108 16.58 -9.70 24.67
N LYS A 109 16.68 -10.73 23.83
CA LYS A 109 17.54 -11.90 24.08
C LYS A 109 19.00 -11.50 24.22
N ARG A 110 19.51 -10.64 23.32
CA ARG A 110 20.90 -10.14 23.41
C ARG A 110 21.12 -9.38 24.71
N HIS A 111 20.20 -8.49 25.07
CA HIS A 111 20.30 -7.72 26.32
C HIS A 111 20.29 -8.63 27.56
N HIS A 112 19.45 -9.67 27.58
CA HIS A 112 19.44 -10.65 28.65
C HIS A 112 20.76 -11.43 28.73
N THR A 113 21.28 -11.92 27.59
CA THR A 113 22.56 -12.64 27.54
C THR A 113 23.72 -11.77 28.02
N TYR A 114 23.80 -10.52 27.58
CA TYR A 114 24.83 -9.59 28.07
C TYR A 114 24.72 -9.37 29.57
N ARG A 115 23.51 -9.17 30.10
CA ARG A 115 23.29 -9.00 31.54
C ARG A 115 23.72 -10.23 32.33
N MET A 116 23.39 -11.43 31.87
CA MET A 116 23.81 -12.68 32.52
C MET A 116 25.33 -12.88 32.44
N ALA A 117 25.94 -12.60 31.28
CA ALA A 117 27.38 -12.71 31.10
C ALA A 117 28.15 -11.75 32.03
N THR A 118 27.69 -10.50 32.16
CA THR A 118 28.32 -9.53 33.08
C THR A 118 28.19 -9.97 34.54
N LEU A 119 27.05 -10.52 34.95
CA LEU A 119 26.88 -11.07 36.29
C LEU A 119 27.83 -12.26 36.55
N LEU A 120 27.96 -13.18 35.59
CA LEU A 120 28.89 -14.31 35.69
C LEU A 120 30.35 -13.86 35.79
N VAL A 121 30.77 -12.90 34.96
CA VAL A 121 32.13 -12.32 35.02
C VAL A 121 32.37 -11.62 36.36
N GLY A 122 31.40 -10.86 36.86
CA GLY A 122 31.49 -10.21 38.18
C GLY A 122 31.60 -11.20 39.34
N MET A 123 30.83 -12.30 39.29
CA MET A 123 30.90 -13.38 40.27
C MET A 123 32.26 -14.08 40.22
N ALA A 124 32.75 -14.45 39.03
CA ALA A 124 34.05 -15.08 38.86
C ALA A 124 35.19 -14.19 39.36
N ALA A 125 35.16 -12.89 39.05
CA ALA A 125 36.16 -11.93 39.54
C ALA A 125 36.16 -11.82 41.07
N SER A 126 34.98 -11.81 41.70
CA SER A 126 34.84 -11.74 43.16
C SER A 126 35.40 -12.99 43.84
N ILE A 127 35.13 -14.18 43.30
CA ILE A 127 35.67 -15.45 43.79
C ILE A 127 37.20 -15.47 43.65
N SER A 128 37.72 -15.05 42.50
CA SER A 128 39.17 -14.98 42.26
C SER A 128 39.88 -14.04 43.23
N MET A 129 39.32 -12.86 43.50
CA MET A 129 39.87 -11.93 44.48
C MET A 129 39.82 -12.48 45.91
N LEU A 130 38.72 -13.13 46.30
CA LEU A 130 38.60 -13.76 47.61
C LEU A 130 39.61 -14.91 47.78
N GLY A 131 39.72 -15.78 46.77
CA GLY A 131 40.67 -16.89 46.76
C GLY A 131 42.12 -16.41 46.79
N SER A 132 42.45 -15.36 46.03
CA SER A 132 43.79 -14.75 46.05
C SER A 132 44.14 -14.17 47.42
N GLY A 133 43.19 -13.53 48.11
CA GLY A 133 43.40 -13.02 49.47
C GLY A 133 43.71 -14.11 50.49
N ILE A 134 43.02 -15.25 50.41
CA ILE A 134 43.24 -16.41 51.29
C ILE A 134 44.63 -17.02 51.06
N TYR A 135 45.08 -17.07 49.79
CA TYR A 135 46.37 -17.68 49.44
C TYR A 135 47.59 -16.90 49.96
N VAL A 136 47.51 -15.56 50.01
CA VAL A 136 48.68 -14.70 50.32
C VAL A 136 48.98 -14.59 51.83
N ALA A 137 48.01 -14.85 52.72
CA ALA A 137 48.20 -14.70 54.16
C ALA A 137 47.56 -15.85 54.96
N PRO A 138 48.12 -17.06 54.92
CA PRO A 138 47.54 -18.24 55.57
C PRO A 138 47.45 -18.11 57.10
N ASP A 139 48.39 -17.39 57.73
CA ASP A 139 48.52 -17.36 59.19
C ASP A 139 47.69 -16.26 59.87
N ASN A 140 47.16 -15.27 59.14
CA ASN A 140 46.44 -14.12 59.72
C ASN A 140 45.26 -13.65 58.83
N PRO A 141 44.18 -14.43 58.72
CA PRO A 141 43.04 -14.14 57.82
C PRO A 141 42.30 -12.83 58.14
N TRP A 142 42.43 -12.30 59.35
CA TRP A 142 41.69 -11.11 59.79
C TRP A 142 42.30 -9.78 59.28
N LEU A 143 43.62 -9.73 59.07
CA LEU A 143 44.30 -8.57 58.47
C LEU A 143 43.98 -8.44 56.97
N ALA A 144 43.90 -9.58 56.26
CA ALA A 144 43.47 -9.62 54.86
C ALA A 144 42.03 -9.11 54.70
N ALA A 145 41.12 -9.48 55.62
CA ALA A 145 39.74 -9.00 55.63
C ALA A 145 39.64 -7.48 55.88
N GLY A 146 40.46 -6.95 56.79
CA GLY A 146 40.44 -5.51 57.14
C GLY A 146 40.94 -4.59 56.02
N LEU A 147 41.98 -4.99 55.28
CA LEU A 147 42.60 -4.14 54.25
C LEU A 147 41.89 -4.23 52.88
N CYS A 148 41.27 -5.38 52.57
CA CYS A 148 40.61 -5.59 51.27
C CYS A 148 39.18 -5.02 51.23
N GLY A 149 38.54 -4.82 52.40
CA GLY A 149 37.13 -4.48 52.53
C GLY A 149 36.65 -3.25 51.73
N PRO A 150 37.24 -2.05 51.89
CA PRO A 150 36.72 -0.83 51.25
C PRO A 150 36.99 -0.77 49.74
N SER A 151 38.18 -1.22 49.30
CA SER A 151 38.56 -1.22 47.88
C SER A 151 37.83 -2.32 47.10
N MET A 152 37.58 -3.49 47.69
CA MET A 152 36.66 -4.48 47.06
C MET A 152 35.24 -3.95 47.03
N LEU A 153 34.75 -3.28 48.07
CA LEU A 153 33.41 -2.69 48.06
C LEU A 153 33.25 -1.65 46.93
N ALA A 154 34.27 -0.84 46.68
CA ALA A 154 34.27 0.12 45.58
C ALA A 154 34.28 -0.58 44.21
N LEU A 155 35.11 -1.60 44.02
CA LEU A 155 35.17 -2.35 42.76
C LEU A 155 33.93 -3.21 42.52
N VAL A 156 33.41 -3.87 43.54
CA VAL A 156 32.13 -4.59 43.47
C VAL A 156 31.00 -3.62 43.18
N LYS A 157 30.97 -2.43 43.79
CA LYS A 157 29.99 -1.39 43.42
C LYS A 157 30.15 -0.96 41.96
N ILE A 158 31.36 -0.71 41.50
CA ILE A 158 31.59 -0.27 40.10
C ILE A 158 31.29 -1.40 39.10
N PHE A 159 31.55 -2.66 39.41
CA PHE A 159 31.37 -3.79 38.50
C PHE A 159 29.98 -4.45 38.59
N VAL A 160 29.37 -4.51 39.78
CA VAL A 160 28.03 -5.11 40.02
C VAL A 160 26.92 -4.08 39.87
N LEU A 161 27.15 -2.81 40.25
CA LEU A 161 26.19 -1.72 40.01
C LEU A 161 26.49 -0.94 38.73
N LYS A 162 27.26 -1.50 37.78
CA LYS A 162 27.57 -0.94 36.45
C LYS A 162 26.36 -0.79 35.51
N ARG A 163 25.21 -0.40 36.08
CA ARG A 163 24.01 0.12 35.43
C ARG A 163 24.07 1.64 35.24
N SER A 164 25.09 2.32 35.76
CA SER A 164 25.35 3.72 35.39
C SER A 164 26.30 3.74 34.21
N ASP A 165 25.77 3.84 32.99
CA ASP A 165 26.42 4.63 31.94
C ASP A 165 25.64 4.82 30.64
N GLU A 166 24.31 4.63 30.59
CA GLU A 166 23.57 5.25 29.48
C GLU A 166 23.11 6.67 29.84
N ALA A 167 22.73 6.90 31.09
CA ALA A 167 22.41 8.22 31.61
C ALA A 167 23.69 9.02 31.94
N ASP A 168 24.69 8.40 32.56
CA ASP A 168 25.95 9.07 32.92
C ASP A 168 26.83 9.36 31.69
N MET A 169 26.83 8.50 30.67
CA MET A 169 27.50 8.78 29.40
C MET A 169 26.76 9.87 28.60
N ARG A 170 25.43 9.93 28.66
CA ARG A 170 24.66 11.07 28.11
C ARG A 170 24.83 12.35 28.95
N ALA A 171 25.12 12.23 30.24
CA ALA A 171 25.42 13.37 31.10
C ALA A 171 26.85 13.88 30.81
N SER A 172 27.83 12.99 30.63
CA SER A 172 29.20 13.36 30.28
C SER A 172 29.30 13.93 28.87
N GLU A 173 28.53 13.43 27.89
CA GLU A 173 28.41 14.05 26.56
C GLU A 173 27.82 15.47 26.63
N ARG A 174 26.80 15.69 27.48
CA ARG A 174 26.23 17.03 27.69
C ARG A 174 27.25 17.97 28.33
N THR A 175 27.90 17.54 29.41
CA THR A 175 28.92 18.33 30.11
C THR A 175 30.13 18.62 29.21
N ALA A 176 30.54 17.67 28.35
CA ALA A 176 31.62 17.86 27.38
C ALA A 176 31.23 18.87 26.29
N ARG A 177 29.99 18.82 25.78
CA ARG A 177 29.48 19.83 24.83
C ARG A 177 29.35 21.20 25.47
N GLU A 178 28.93 21.26 26.73
CA GLU A 178 28.79 22.51 27.48
C GLU A 178 30.16 23.16 27.74
N ALA A 179 31.16 22.37 28.14
CA ALA A 179 32.54 22.81 28.26
C ALA A 179 33.14 23.30 26.93
N ALA A 180 32.84 22.62 25.82
CA ALA A 180 33.26 23.04 24.48
C ALA A 180 32.60 24.36 24.03
N ASN A 181 31.33 24.58 24.39
CA ASN A 181 30.62 25.82 24.07
C ASN A 181 31.08 27.02 24.92
N VAL A 182 31.46 26.81 26.19
CA VAL A 182 32.03 27.87 27.04
C VAL A 182 33.35 28.40 26.48
N GLY A 183 34.15 27.55 25.83
CA GLY A 183 35.39 27.95 25.15
C GLY A 183 35.17 28.73 23.84
N ALA A 184 33.96 28.74 23.29
CA ALA A 184 33.63 29.42 22.03
C ALA A 184 33.04 30.83 22.24
N GLN A 185 32.89 31.29 23.48
CA GLN A 185 32.38 32.63 23.76
C GLN A 185 33.47 33.69 23.45
N PRO A 186 33.28 34.57 22.46
CA PRO A 186 34.26 35.60 22.14
C PRO A 186 34.43 36.56 23.32
N PRO A 187 35.66 36.99 23.65
CA PRO A 187 35.89 37.89 24.78
C PRO A 187 35.09 39.17 24.58
N GLY A 188 34.16 39.43 25.50
CA GLY A 188 33.38 40.65 25.53
C GLY A 188 34.32 41.84 25.51
N GLY A 189 34.15 42.69 24.49
CA GLY A 189 34.92 43.91 24.34
C GLY A 189 34.74 44.83 25.55
N PRO A 190 35.74 45.67 25.86
CA PRO A 190 35.71 46.52 27.05
C PRO A 190 34.53 47.50 27.02
N PRO A 191 33.93 47.80 28.18
CA PRO A 191 32.82 48.76 28.26
C PRO A 191 33.32 50.17 27.90
N VAL A 192 32.63 50.81 26.96
CA VAL A 192 32.87 52.20 26.55
C VAL A 192 32.09 53.12 27.51
N PRO A 193 32.71 54.16 28.09
CA PRO A 193 32.05 55.14 28.95
C PRO A 193 31.11 56.09 28.18
#